data_AF-A0A9D8FCR1-F1
#
_entry.id   AF-A0A9D8FCR1-F1
#
_cell.length_a   1.000
_cell.length_b   1.000
_cell.length_c   1.000
_cell.angle_alpha   90.00
_cell.angle_beta   90.00
_cell.angle_gamma   90.00
#
_symmetry.space_group_name_H-M   'P 1'
#
loop_
_entity.id
_entity.type
_entity.pdbx_description
1 polymer ?
#
loop_
_entity_poly.entity_id
_entity_poly.type
_entity_poly.pdbx_seq_one_letter_code
_entity_poly.pdbx_strand_id
1 'polypeptide(L)'
;MIPFASERMYRATLHHGAKGRVIYKVGAHEKLLERCSHALGSSGTLEPVDRLAILHAASQMAADGLRVLACARPTHDGHSRLEPDHVAGHLTFLGLFGLMDPPRPEAIRAAVEARGPSMISTRLVSCVASQAGQPAKQQTGLSALPRQPGHR
;
A
#
# COMPACT_ATOMS: atom_id res chain seq x y z
N MET A 1 -0.09 17.61 2.81
CA MET A 1 -0.67 16.28 2.54
C MET A 1 -2.15 16.44 2.17
N ILE A 2 -2.72 15.50 1.42
CA ILE A 2 -4.18 15.38 1.23
C ILE A 2 -4.65 14.21 2.09
N PRO A 3 -5.47 14.44 3.13
CA PRO A 3 -5.94 13.37 4.02
C PRO A 3 -6.90 12.43 3.30
N PHE A 4 -7.09 11.25 3.90
CA PHE A 4 -8.10 10.30 3.44
C PHE A 4 -9.49 10.93 3.54
N ALA A 5 -10.31 10.74 2.50
CA ALA A 5 -11.72 11.07 2.51
C ALA A 5 -12.50 9.93 1.85
N SER A 6 -13.64 9.56 2.43
CA SER A 6 -14.46 8.43 1.98
C SER A 6 -14.92 8.59 0.54
N GLU A 7 -15.21 9.80 0.08
CA GLU A 7 -15.63 10.05 -1.30
C GLU A 7 -14.53 9.72 -2.32
N ARG A 8 -13.27 9.87 -1.89
CA ARG A 8 -12.08 9.67 -2.73
C ARG A 8 -11.45 8.29 -2.55
N MET A 9 -11.62 7.67 -1.38
CA MET A 9 -11.01 6.40 -1.00
C MET A 9 -9.47 6.38 -1.11
N TYR A 10 -8.81 7.53 -0.99
CA TYR A 10 -7.35 7.64 -1.00
C TYR A 10 -6.82 8.78 -0.12
N ARG A 11 -5.55 8.65 0.27
CA ARG A 11 -4.69 9.70 0.85
C ARG A 11 -3.52 9.97 -0.11
N ALA A 12 -3.05 11.21 -0.17
CA ALA A 12 -1.84 11.56 -0.92
C ALA A 12 -0.83 12.36 -0.08
N THR A 13 0.45 12.11 -0.28
CA THR A 13 1.56 12.74 0.45
C THR A 13 2.70 13.08 -0.51
N LEU A 14 3.35 14.21 -0.28
CA LEU A 14 4.50 14.69 -1.05
C LEU A 14 5.75 14.45 -0.20
N HIS A 15 6.78 13.88 -0.81
CA HIS A 15 8.03 13.50 -0.16
C HIS A 15 9.21 14.07 -0.95
N HIS A 16 10.33 14.27 -0.26
CA HIS A 16 11.62 14.58 -0.89
C HIS A 16 12.39 13.27 -1.07
N GLY A 17 12.69 12.92 -2.32
CA GLY A 17 13.51 11.78 -2.69
C GLY A 17 14.84 12.21 -3.32
N ALA A 18 15.71 11.23 -3.59
CA ALA A 18 17.05 11.48 -4.15
C ALA A 18 17.02 12.16 -5.54
N LYS A 19 15.95 11.97 -6.31
CA LYS A 19 15.76 12.56 -7.65
C LYS A 19 14.82 13.77 -7.66
N GLY A 20 14.51 14.33 -6.48
CA GLY A 20 13.55 15.43 -6.34
C GLY A 20 12.29 15.01 -5.58
N ARG A 21 11.23 15.80 -5.72
CA ARG A 21 9.97 15.57 -4.99
C ARG A 21 9.10 14.53 -5.67
N VAL A 22 8.50 13.64 -4.88
CA VAL A 22 7.62 12.57 -5.34
C VAL A 22 6.30 12.57 -4.55
N ILE A 23 5.20 12.35 -5.26
CA ILE A 23 3.88 12.20 -4.64
C ILE A 23 3.52 10.71 -4.58
N TYR A 24 3.12 10.24 -3.41
CA TYR A 24 2.53 8.91 -3.24
C TYR A 24 1.05 9.03 -2.90
N LYS A 25 0.26 8.19 -3.56
CA LYS A 25 -1.18 8.02 -3.37
C LYS A 25 -1.45 6.61 -2.88
N VAL A 26 -2.06 6.48 -1.70
CA VAL A 26 -2.40 5.19 -1.10
C VAL A 26 -3.90 5.15 -0.85
N GLY A 27 -4.56 4.07 -1.26
CA GLY A 27 -6.02 3.96 -1.19
C GLY A 27 -6.56 2.59 -1.54
N ALA A 28 -7.88 2.50 -1.73
CA ALA A 28 -8.56 1.29 -2.20
C ALA A 28 -7.97 0.86 -3.56
N HIS A 29 -7.65 -0.42 -3.70
CA HIS A 29 -6.89 -0.92 -4.83
C HIS A 29 -7.69 -0.82 -6.14
N GLU A 30 -8.99 -1.07 -6.09
CA GLU A 30 -9.93 -0.97 -7.19
C GLU A 30 -9.97 0.46 -7.75
N LYS A 31 -10.10 1.45 -6.86
CA LYS A 31 -10.22 2.87 -7.24
C LYS A 31 -8.92 3.46 -7.77
N LEU A 32 -7.77 3.03 -7.25
CA LEU A 32 -6.47 3.48 -7.74
C LEU A 32 -6.16 2.83 -9.10
N LEU A 33 -6.44 1.54 -9.24
CA LEU A 33 -6.17 0.79 -10.46
C LEU A 33 -6.98 1.32 -11.65
N GLU A 34 -8.22 1.78 -11.44
CA GLU A 34 -9.02 2.50 -12.45
C GLU A 34 -8.23 3.60 -13.18
N ARG A 35 -7.37 4.31 -12.45
CA ARG A 35 -6.60 5.47 -12.93
C ARG A 35 -5.16 5.14 -13.35
N CYS A 36 -4.73 3.90 -13.21
CA CYS A 36 -3.38 3.49 -13.59
C CYS A 36 -3.34 3.07 -15.06
N SER A 37 -2.40 3.63 -15.82
CA SER A 37 -2.11 3.16 -17.19
C SER A 37 -0.87 2.27 -17.25
N HIS A 38 0.08 2.52 -16.36
CA HIS A 38 1.34 1.78 -16.27
C HIS A 38 1.57 1.28 -14.84
N ALA A 39 2.39 0.26 -14.71
CA ALA A 39 2.98 -0.20 -13.46
C ALA A 39 4.50 -0.03 -13.51
N LEU A 40 5.11 0.20 -12.36
CA LEU A 40 6.56 0.16 -12.24
C LEU A 40 7.00 -1.31 -12.15
N GLY A 41 7.63 -1.81 -13.21
CA GLY A 41 8.18 -3.15 -13.28
C GLY A 41 9.41 -3.32 -12.37
N SER A 42 9.81 -4.58 -12.16
CA SER A 42 10.92 -4.94 -11.26
C SER A 42 12.29 -4.38 -11.66
N SER A 43 12.49 -4.09 -12.94
CA SER A 43 13.66 -3.41 -13.50
C SER A 43 13.66 -1.89 -13.28
N GLY A 44 12.58 -1.34 -12.72
CA GLY A 44 12.36 0.10 -12.61
C GLY A 44 11.83 0.75 -13.89
N THR A 45 11.48 -0.03 -14.92
CA THR A 45 10.84 0.48 -16.15
C THR A 45 9.33 0.52 -16.03
N LEU A 46 8.69 1.43 -16.77
CA LEU A 46 7.22 1.47 -16.85
C LEU A 46 6.73 0.41 -17.83
N GLU A 47 5.79 -0.40 -17.39
CA GLU A 47 5.15 -1.45 -18.17
C GLU A 47 3.63 -1.22 -18.20
N PRO A 48 2.91 -1.66 -19.25
CA PRO A 48 1.45 -1.62 -19.25
C PRO A 48 0.88 -2.34 -18.03
N VAL A 49 -0.13 -1.76 -17.39
CA VAL A 49 -0.71 -2.36 -16.20
C VAL A 49 -1.53 -3.62 -16.56
N ASP A 50 -1.16 -4.77 -15.98
CA ASP A 50 -2.00 -5.97 -16.02
C ASP A 50 -3.03 -5.92 -14.88
N ARG A 51 -4.19 -5.35 -15.20
CA ARG A 51 -5.25 -5.14 -14.21
C ARG A 51 -5.82 -6.45 -13.68
N LEU A 52 -5.94 -7.47 -14.53
CA LEU A 52 -6.52 -8.76 -14.12
C LEU A 52 -5.58 -9.48 -13.15
N ALA A 53 -4.28 -9.48 -13.44
CA ALA A 53 -3.30 -10.06 -12.52
C ALA A 53 -3.29 -9.35 -11.16
N ILE A 54 -3.36 -8.01 -11.15
CA ILE A 54 -3.38 -7.23 -9.90
C ILE A 54 -4.66 -7.48 -9.09
N LEU A 55 -5.83 -7.51 -9.73
CA LEU A 55 -7.09 -7.80 -9.05
C LEU A 55 -7.14 -9.24 -8.51
N HIS A 56 -6.56 -10.19 -9.24
CA HIS A 56 -6.42 -11.57 -8.77
C HIS A 56 -5.54 -11.65 -7.53
N ALA A 57 -4.37 -11.01 -7.55
CA ALA A 57 -3.48 -10.94 -6.40
C ALA A 57 -4.14 -10.27 -5.18
N ALA A 58 -4.86 -9.16 -5.40
CA ALA A 58 -5.64 -8.51 -4.35
C ALA A 58 -6.72 -9.44 -3.76
N SER A 59 -7.42 -10.20 -4.60
CA SER A 59 -8.42 -11.17 -4.15
C SER A 59 -7.81 -12.29 -3.32
N GLN A 60 -6.62 -12.79 -3.69
CA GLN A 60 -5.89 -13.77 -2.89
C GLN A 60 -5.50 -13.22 -1.51
N MET A 61 -4.96 -12.00 -1.46
CA MET A 61 -4.62 -11.35 -0.20
C MET A 61 -5.85 -11.11 0.69
N ALA A 62 -6.99 -10.75 0.09
CA ALA A 62 -8.24 -10.60 0.81
C ALA A 62 -8.78 -11.94 1.35
N ALA A 63 -8.64 -13.02 0.57
CA ALA A 63 -8.99 -14.38 1.01
C ALA A 63 -8.14 -14.84 2.20
N ASP A 64 -6.89 -14.38 2.30
CA ASP A 64 -6.01 -14.58 3.47
C ASP A 64 -6.39 -13.70 4.67
N GLY A 65 -7.51 -12.96 4.61
CA GLY A 65 -8.00 -12.09 5.67
C GLY A 65 -7.24 -10.77 5.79
N LEU A 66 -6.48 -10.36 4.77
CA LEU A 66 -5.75 -9.10 4.77
C LEU A 66 -6.62 -7.97 4.20
N ARG A 67 -6.55 -6.81 4.84
CA ARG A 67 -7.03 -5.57 4.23
C ARG A 67 -6.06 -5.12 3.14
N VAL A 68 -6.54 -5.05 1.89
CA VAL A 68 -5.70 -4.75 0.73
C VAL A 68 -5.78 -3.27 0.33
N LEU A 69 -4.64 -2.61 0.23
CA LEU A 69 -4.47 -1.25 -0.27
C LEU A 69 -3.54 -1.22 -1.48
N ALA A 70 -3.70 -0.26 -2.38
CA ALA A 70 -2.75 0.01 -3.45
C ALA A 70 -1.93 1.27 -3.16
N CYS A 71 -0.71 1.32 -3.69
CA CYS A 71 0.07 2.54 -3.83
C CYS A 71 0.30 2.85 -5.30
N ALA A 72 0.18 4.12 -5.64
CA ALA A 72 0.44 4.65 -6.95
C ALA A 72 1.10 6.04 -6.84
N ARG A 73 1.73 6.51 -7.90
CA ARG A 73 2.24 7.88 -8.02
C ARG A 73 1.71 8.54 -9.29
N PRO A 74 1.61 9.88 -9.35
CA PRO A 74 1.39 10.58 -10.62
C PRO A 74 2.45 10.19 -11.65
N THR A 75 2.04 10.15 -12.92
CA THR A 75 2.95 9.80 -14.03
C THR A 75 3.99 10.89 -14.30
N HIS A 76 3.67 12.14 -13.96
CA HIS A 76 4.59 13.27 -14.09
C HIS A 76 5.27 13.55 -12.75
N ASP A 77 6.59 13.72 -12.79
CA ASP A 77 7.41 14.09 -11.64
C ASP A 77 7.60 15.62 -11.56
N GLY A 78 8.23 16.12 -10.48
CA GLY A 78 8.67 17.51 -10.40
C GLY A 78 7.69 18.49 -9.73
N HIS A 79 6.58 17.99 -9.18
CA HIS A 79 5.63 18.83 -8.45
C HIS A 79 6.28 19.61 -7.30
N SER A 80 6.10 20.93 -7.26
CA SER A 80 6.55 21.79 -6.17
C SER A 80 5.66 21.71 -4.94
N ARG A 81 4.39 21.39 -5.17
CA ARG A 81 3.34 21.29 -4.15
C ARG A 81 2.42 20.12 -4.45
N LEU A 82 1.76 19.61 -3.41
CA LEU A 82 0.67 18.66 -3.54
C LEU A 82 -0.65 19.42 -3.68
N GLU A 83 -1.31 19.25 -4.82
CA GLU A 83 -2.63 19.80 -5.11
C GLU A 83 -3.54 18.68 -5.64
N PRO A 84 -4.87 18.78 -5.47
CA PRO A 84 -5.80 17.73 -5.90
C PRO A 84 -5.67 17.33 -7.36
N ASP A 85 -5.41 18.30 -8.25
CA ASP A 85 -5.34 18.09 -9.69
C ASP A 85 -4.12 17.23 -10.07
N HIS A 86 -3.02 17.35 -9.34
CA HIS A 86 -1.82 16.52 -9.53
C HIS A 86 -2.09 15.02 -9.30
N VAL A 87 -3.11 14.67 -8.50
CA VAL A 87 -3.44 13.28 -8.16
C VAL A 87 -4.76 12.80 -8.77
N ALA A 88 -5.42 13.64 -9.56
CA ALA A 88 -6.66 13.33 -10.29
C ALA A 88 -6.39 12.64 -11.63
N GLY A 89 -5.24 12.93 -12.26
CA GLY A 89 -4.84 12.42 -13.58
C GLY A 89 -4.28 11.00 -13.59
N HIS A 90 -3.48 10.69 -14.62
CA HIS A 90 -2.90 9.37 -14.84
C HIS A 90 -1.87 8.98 -13.78
N LEU A 91 -2.03 7.77 -13.25
CA LEU A 91 -1.17 7.22 -12.23
C LEU A 91 -0.30 6.08 -12.78
N THR A 92 0.86 5.92 -12.16
CA THR A 92 1.70 4.72 -12.26
C THR A 92 1.47 3.88 -11.01
N PHE A 93 1.03 2.65 -11.20
CA PHE A 93 0.88 1.65 -10.16
C PHE A 93 2.24 1.21 -9.61
N LEU A 94 2.37 1.13 -8.28
CA LEU A 94 3.62 0.73 -7.62
C LEU A 94 3.51 -0.64 -6.95
N GLY A 95 2.34 -0.98 -6.38
CA GLY A 95 2.16 -2.25 -5.70
C GLY A 95 0.93 -2.32 -4.79
N LEU A 96 0.72 -3.52 -4.25
CA LEU A 96 -0.30 -3.81 -3.25
C LEU A 96 0.31 -3.97 -1.86
N PHE A 97 -0.45 -3.60 -0.85
CA PHE A 97 -0.15 -3.78 0.57
C PHE A 97 -1.29 -4.54 1.22
N GLY A 98 -0.96 -5.67 1.85
CA GLY A 98 -1.86 -6.44 2.69
C GLY A 98 -1.57 -6.08 4.14
N LEU A 99 -2.59 -5.59 4.83
CA LEU A 99 -2.54 -5.24 6.23
C LEU A 99 -3.38 -6.26 6.99
N MET A 100 -2.72 -7.03 7.86
CA MET A 100 -3.44 -7.83 8.84
C MET A 100 -3.95 -6.89 9.93
N ASP A 101 -5.27 -6.83 10.11
CA ASP A 101 -5.82 -6.05 11.21
C ASP A 101 -5.41 -6.70 12.54
N PRO A 102 -4.86 -5.92 13.51
CA PRO A 102 -4.54 -6.47 14.81
C PRO A 102 -5.81 -7.03 15.45
N PRO A 103 -5.74 -8.19 16.13
CA PRO A 103 -6.87 -8.71 16.87
C PRO A 103 -7.31 -7.67 17.90
N ARG A 104 -8.62 -7.55 18.08
CA ARG A 104 -9.17 -6.60 19.04
C ARG A 104 -8.74 -6.98 20.47
N PRO A 105 -8.55 -6.02 21.39
CA PRO A 105 -8.07 -6.29 22.75
C PRO A 105 -8.89 -7.33 23.52
N GLU A 106 -10.20 -7.40 23.28
CA GLU A 106 -11.09 -8.43 23.82
C GLU A 106 -10.78 -9.84 23.30
N ALA A 107 -10.45 -9.97 22.01
CA ALA A 107 -10.04 -11.24 21.42
C ALA A 107 -8.66 -11.68 21.91
N ILE A 108 -7.74 -10.72 22.14
CA ILE A 108 -6.44 -10.98 22.77
C ILE A 108 -6.65 -11.52 24.19
N ARG A 109 -7.50 -10.88 25.01
CA ARG A 109 -7.77 -11.32 26.38
C ARG A 109 -8.35 -12.73 26.42
N ALA A 110 -9.36 -13.01 25.61
CA ALA A 110 -9.94 -14.36 25.51
C ALA A 110 -8.93 -15.41 25.01
N ALA A 111 -8.05 -15.06 24.07
CA ALA A 111 -7.02 -15.97 23.58
C ALA A 111 -5.94 -16.25 24.65
N VAL A 112 -5.55 -15.23 25.43
CA VAL A 112 -4.60 -15.39 26.55
C VAL A 112 -5.19 -16.25 27.66
N GLU A 113 -6.46 -16.04 28.02
CA GLU A 113 -7.17 -16.87 29.01
C GLU A 113 -7.33 -18.32 28.55
N ALA A 114 -7.59 -18.53 27.25
CA ALA A 114 -7.81 -19.88 26.71
C ALA A 114 -6.52 -20.66 26.39
N ARG A 115 -5.44 -19.99 25.98
CA ARG A 115 -4.26 -20.64 25.37
C ARG A 115 -2.90 -20.08 25.83
N GLY A 116 -2.87 -19.13 26.76
CA GLY A 116 -1.64 -18.45 27.19
C GLY A 116 -1.14 -17.41 26.19
N PRO A 117 -0.12 -16.61 26.54
CA PRO A 117 0.35 -15.50 25.71
C PRO A 117 1.09 -15.99 24.45
N SER A 118 0.41 -16.06 23.31
CA SER A 118 1.05 -16.11 21.99
C SER A 118 1.24 -14.68 21.45
N MET A 119 2.46 -14.32 21.04
CA MET A 119 2.72 -13.00 20.43
C MET A 119 1.91 -12.83 19.14
N ILE A 120 1.00 -11.86 19.12
CA ILE A 120 0.23 -11.52 17.91
C ILE A 120 0.87 -10.27 17.30
N SER A 121 1.42 -10.41 16.10
CA SER A 121 2.16 -9.35 15.40
C SER A 121 1.35 -8.86 14.19
N THR A 122 1.22 -7.54 14.05
CA THR A 122 0.71 -6.90 12.82
C THR A 122 1.75 -7.02 11.72
N ARG A 123 1.43 -7.78 10.66
CA ARG A 123 2.30 -7.98 9.50
C ARG A 123 1.83 -7.12 8.34
N LEU A 124 2.73 -6.26 7.82
CA LEU A 124 2.58 -5.61 6.53
C LEU A 124 3.17 -6.53 5.46
N VAL A 125 2.35 -7.01 4.53
CA VAL A 125 2.81 -7.79 3.38
C VAL A 125 2.79 -6.86 2.17
N SER A 126 3.96 -6.46 1.66
CA SER A 126 4.03 -5.75 0.38
C SER A 126 4.21 -6.73 -0.77
N CYS A 127 3.32 -6.67 -1.75
CA CYS A 127 3.52 -7.30 -3.05
C CYS A 127 3.92 -6.19 -4.03
N VAL A 128 5.19 -6.16 -4.39
CA VAL A 128 5.65 -5.38 -5.55
C VAL A 128 5.16 -6.14 -6.77
N ALA A 129 4.44 -5.48 -7.68
CA ALA A 129 4.03 -6.11 -8.93
C ALA A 129 5.28 -6.51 -9.70
N SER A 130 5.66 -7.79 -9.60
CA SER A 130 6.72 -8.36 -10.39
C SER A 130 6.19 -9.61 -11.08
N GLN A 131 6.13 -9.47 -12.40
CA GLN A 131 5.96 -10.49 -13.44
C GLN A 131 4.54 -11.02 -13.64
N ALA A 132 3.99 -10.69 -14.81
CA ALA A 132 3.05 -11.57 -15.50
C ALA A 132 3.66 -12.99 -15.54
N GLY A 133 3.16 -13.90 -14.70
CA GLY A 133 3.52 -15.32 -14.73
C GLY A 133 4.44 -15.85 -13.62
N GLN A 134 4.79 -15.10 -12.57
CA GLN A 134 5.43 -15.67 -11.37
C GLN A 134 4.60 -15.40 -10.11
N PRO A 135 4.57 -16.32 -9.13
CA PRO A 135 3.86 -16.09 -7.88
C PRO A 135 4.42 -14.85 -7.18
N ALA A 136 3.51 -13.98 -6.74
CA ALA A 136 3.79 -12.79 -5.96
C ALA A 136 4.88 -13.06 -4.91
N LYS A 137 6.10 -12.56 -5.14
CA LYS A 137 7.16 -12.64 -4.13
C LYS A 137 6.76 -11.75 -2.97
N GLN A 138 6.32 -12.37 -1.87
CA GLN A 138 6.02 -11.70 -0.62
C GLN A 138 7.31 -11.04 -0.11
N GLN A 139 7.41 -9.73 -0.26
CA GLN A 139 8.52 -8.99 0.34
C GLN A 139 8.02 -8.43 1.67
N THR A 140 8.43 -9.08 2.75
CA THR A 140 8.15 -8.68 4.12
C THR A 140 9.07 -7.53 4.50
N GLY A 141 8.61 -6.29 4.28
CA GLY A 141 9.27 -5.10 4.81
C GLY A 141 8.90 -4.91 6.28
N LEU A 142 9.70 -5.46 7.20
CA LEU A 142 9.57 -5.21 8.64
C LEU A 142 10.15 -3.81 8.96
N SER A 143 9.37 -2.75 8.76
CA SER A 143 9.73 -1.43 9.31
C SER A 143 9.09 -1.28 10.69
N ALA A 144 9.83 -1.65 11.74
CA ALA A 144 9.52 -1.17 13.08
C ALA A 144 9.54 0.36 13.07
N LEU A 145 8.42 1.01 13.38
CA LEU A 145 8.40 2.44 13.66
C LEU A 145 9.35 2.69 14.85
N PRO A 146 10.36 3.57 14.75
CA PRO A 146 11.14 3.94 15.90
C PRO A 146 10.21 4.61 16.91
N ARG A 147 10.17 4.06 18.14
CA ARG A 147 9.52 4.71 19.28
C ARG A 147 10.10 6.12 19.39
N GLN A 148 9.25 7.14 19.29
CA GLN A 148 9.66 8.47 19.74
C GLN A 148 9.84 8.40 21.26
N PRO A 149 11.01 8.81 21.81
CA PRO A 149 11.18 8.91 23.24
C PRO A 149 10.28 10.04 23.76
N GLY A 150 9.50 9.75 24.80
CA GLY A 150 8.60 10.68 25.43
C GLY A 150 9.32 11.95 25.88
N HIS A 151 8.76 13.10 25.51
CA HIS A 151 9.05 14.35 26.20
C HIS A 151 8.44 14.27 27.60
N ARG A 152 9.31 14.47 28.59
CA ARG A 152 8.96 14.77 29.99
C ARG A 152 8.08 16.00 30.09
#